data_AF-A0A950QMV5-F1
#
_entry.id   AF-A0A950QMV5-F1
#
_cell.length_a   1.000
_cell.length_b   1.000
_cell.length_c   1.000
_cell.angle_alpha   90.00
_cell.angle_beta   90.00
_cell.angle_gamma   90.00
#
_symmetry.space_group_name_H-M   'P 1'
#
loop_
_entity.id
_entity.type
_entity.pdbx_description
1 polymer ?
#
loop_
_entity_poly.entity_id
_entity_poly.type
_entity_poly.pdbx_seq_one_letter_code
_entity_poly.pdbx_strand_id
1 'polypeptide(L)'
;GDWYKIGAPDLPEDPHLALVPDNINPNVQNISCGTSVSGLTGWRTFTPQTSGTHNRDFSQVTSDGAVYCYDNFVDPLGQPAFTGYYVLITMPSATTLEIERVNTANCGGGPWSMSGNAVTFQR
;
A
#
# COMPACT_ATOMS: atom_id res chain seq x y z
N GLY A 1 5.05 6.59 7.22
CA GLY A 1 4.94 7.91 6.59
C GLY A 1 3.48 8.14 6.30
N ASP A 2 3.00 9.30 6.72
CA ASP A 2 1.59 9.67 6.59
C ASP A 2 1.37 10.32 5.22
N TRP A 3 0.27 9.94 4.59
CA TRP A 3 -0.10 10.36 3.24
C TRP A 3 -1.53 10.89 3.28
N TYR A 4 -1.67 12.17 2.93
CA TYR A 4 -2.91 12.92 2.97
C TYR A 4 -3.62 12.84 1.62
N LYS A 5 -4.89 12.48 1.63
CA LYS A 5 -5.68 12.42 0.39
C LYS A 5 -5.83 13.81 -0.18
N ILE A 6 -5.52 13.98 -1.46
CA ILE A 6 -5.69 15.26 -2.14
C ILE A 6 -7.17 15.68 -2.09
N GLY A 7 -7.42 16.90 -1.62
CA GLY A 7 -8.76 17.48 -1.51
C GLY A 7 -9.55 17.10 -0.26
N ALA A 8 -8.99 16.30 0.65
CA ALA A 8 -9.55 16.06 1.98
C ALA A 8 -8.93 17.01 3.02
N PRO A 9 -9.66 17.39 4.09
CA PRO A 9 -9.04 18.03 5.25
C PRO A 9 -8.12 17.04 5.98
N ASP A 10 -7.10 17.56 6.68
CA ASP A 10 -6.15 16.75 7.46
C ASP A 10 -6.80 16.01 8.66
N LEU A 11 -7.96 16.48 9.10
CA LEU A 11 -8.76 15.87 10.16
C LEU A 11 -10.25 15.80 9.77
N PRO A 12 -10.96 14.72 10.13
CA PRO A 12 -10.46 13.49 10.80
C PRO A 12 -9.49 12.70 9.92
N GLU A 13 -8.64 11.84 10.51
CA GLU A 13 -7.61 11.06 9.80
C GLU A 13 -8.19 10.01 8.84
N ASP A 14 -9.48 9.72 8.96
CA ASP A 14 -10.21 8.71 8.19
C ASP A 14 -9.94 8.68 6.67
N PRO A 15 -9.69 9.78 5.93
CA PRO A 15 -9.41 9.69 4.51
C PRO A 15 -7.92 9.46 4.19
N HIS A 16 -7.06 9.28 5.17
CA HIS A 16 -5.60 9.23 4.98
C HIS A 16 -5.07 7.78 4.98
N LEU A 17 -3.79 7.69 4.66
CA LEU A 17 -3.05 6.45 4.50
C LEU A 17 -1.74 6.56 5.26
N ALA A 18 -1.32 5.49 5.92
CA ALA A 18 0.02 5.35 6.46
C ALA A 18 0.71 4.11 5.86
N LEU A 19 1.92 4.31 5.34
CA LEU A 19 2.84 3.25 4.95
C LEU A 19 3.98 3.21 5.96
N VAL A 20 3.98 2.23 6.87
CA VAL A 20 4.83 2.25 8.07
C VAL A 20 5.38 0.87 8.42
N PRO A 21 6.55 0.77 9.08
CA PRO A 21 6.92 -0.46 9.77
C PRO A 21 5.91 -0.78 10.87
N ASP A 22 5.75 -2.05 11.19
CA ASP A 22 4.98 -2.46 12.35
C ASP A 22 5.69 -2.03 13.64
N ASN A 23 4.91 -1.56 14.61
CA ASN A 23 5.43 -1.01 15.87
C ASN A 23 5.84 -2.08 16.88
N ILE A 24 5.45 -3.35 16.65
CA ILE A 24 5.76 -4.49 17.52
C ILE A 24 6.78 -5.41 16.85
N ASN A 25 6.56 -5.76 15.58
CA ASN A 25 7.43 -6.65 14.81
C ASN A 25 8.15 -5.88 13.67
N PRO A 26 9.41 -5.50 13.84
CA PRO A 26 10.12 -4.70 12.84
C PRO A 26 10.40 -5.44 11.51
N ASN A 27 10.12 -6.75 11.43
CA ASN A 27 10.30 -7.54 10.22
C ASN A 27 9.10 -7.48 9.26
N VAL A 28 8.04 -6.76 9.61
CA VAL A 28 6.86 -6.58 8.76
C VAL A 28 6.50 -5.10 8.64
N GLN A 29 5.80 -4.76 7.56
CA GLN A 29 5.32 -3.41 7.28
C GLN A 29 3.80 -3.44 7.09
N ASN A 30 3.16 -2.29 7.32
CA ASN A 30 1.73 -2.11 7.31
C ASN A 30 1.32 -1.06 6.28
N ILE A 31 0.34 -1.43 5.44
CA ILE A 31 -0.51 -0.50 4.69
C ILE A 31 -1.71 -0.21 5.56
N SER A 32 -1.76 0.93 6.25
CA SER A 32 -2.93 1.37 7.03
C SER A 32 -3.74 2.36 6.21
N CYS A 33 -4.95 1.98 5.83
CA CYS A 33 -5.84 2.82 5.03
C CYS A 33 -7.15 3.03 5.79
N GLY A 34 -7.59 4.29 5.90
CA GLY A 34 -8.93 4.58 6.39
C GLY A 34 -10.00 4.25 5.33
N THR A 35 -10.63 5.28 4.79
CA THR A 35 -11.86 5.16 3.98
C THR A 35 -11.66 5.50 2.51
N SER A 36 -10.49 6.02 2.15
CA SER A 36 -10.26 6.61 0.82
C SER A 36 -10.10 5.59 -0.30
N VAL A 37 -9.70 4.36 0.00
CA VAL A 37 -9.53 3.28 -0.97
C VAL A 37 -10.60 2.21 -0.71
N SER A 38 -11.56 2.08 -1.62
CA SER A 38 -12.73 1.22 -1.44
C SER A 38 -12.35 -0.25 -1.19
N GLY A 39 -12.76 -0.78 -0.03
CA GLY A 39 -12.50 -2.15 0.40
C GLY A 39 -11.07 -2.44 0.87
N LEU A 40 -10.26 -1.40 1.11
CA LEU A 40 -8.93 -1.51 1.73
C LEU A 40 -8.90 -1.00 3.18
N THR A 41 -10.05 -0.71 3.80
CA THR A 41 -10.11 -0.18 5.17
C THR A 41 -9.41 -1.09 6.19
N GLY A 42 -8.76 -0.46 7.17
CA GLY A 42 -7.92 -1.07 8.19
C GLY A 42 -6.46 -1.16 7.76
N TRP A 43 -5.70 -2.08 8.35
CA TRP A 43 -4.30 -2.29 7.99
C TRP A 43 -4.07 -3.64 7.32
N ARG A 44 -3.06 -3.72 6.46
CA ARG A 44 -2.58 -4.95 5.85
C ARG A 44 -1.08 -5.11 6.09
N THR A 45 -0.73 -6.19 6.76
CA THR A 45 0.63 -6.51 7.16
C THR A 45 1.27 -7.42 6.12
N PHE A 46 2.52 -7.18 5.76
CA PHE A 46 3.29 -8.03 4.84
C PHE A 46 4.77 -8.05 5.22
N THR A 47 5.48 -9.06 4.73
CA THR A 47 6.94 -9.15 4.86
C THR A 47 7.61 -8.44 3.69
N PRO A 48 8.42 -7.39 3.93
CA PRO A 48 9.05 -6.63 2.86
C PRO A 48 10.18 -7.39 2.16
N GLN A 49 10.36 -7.11 0.87
CA GLN A 49 11.47 -7.57 0.04
C GLN A 49 12.42 -6.41 -0.28
N THR A 50 13.72 -6.71 -0.31
CA THR A 50 14.79 -5.74 -0.54
C THR A 50 15.20 -5.62 -2.02
N SER A 51 14.57 -6.38 -2.91
CA SER A 51 14.77 -6.37 -4.37
C SER A 51 13.43 -6.54 -5.10
N GLY A 52 13.39 -6.20 -6.39
CA GLY A 52 12.19 -6.34 -7.22
C GLY A 52 11.07 -5.35 -6.89
N THR A 53 9.90 -5.61 -7.44
CA THR A 53 8.69 -4.77 -7.33
C THR A 53 7.56 -5.44 -6.55
N HIS A 54 7.80 -6.63 -6.01
CA HIS A 54 6.84 -7.38 -5.20
C HIS A 54 7.12 -7.16 -3.71
N ASN A 55 6.09 -6.85 -2.92
CA ASN A 55 6.18 -6.60 -1.48
C ASN A 55 7.39 -5.70 -1.12
N ARG A 56 7.67 -4.67 -1.92
CA ARG A 56 8.87 -3.85 -1.79
C ARG A 56 8.86 -3.11 -0.46
N ASP A 57 10.00 -3.11 0.24
CA ASP A 57 10.20 -2.27 1.42
C ASP A 57 9.84 -0.81 1.13
N PHE A 58 8.94 -0.20 1.90
CA PHE A 58 8.49 1.17 1.69
C PHE A 58 9.61 2.21 1.71
N SER A 59 10.73 1.96 2.42
CA SER A 59 11.90 2.85 2.40
C SER A 59 12.63 2.85 1.05
N GLN A 60 12.36 1.86 0.21
CA GLN A 60 12.96 1.68 -1.12
C GLN A 60 11.99 1.97 -2.26
N VAL A 61 10.74 2.34 -1.95
CA VAL A 61 9.77 2.82 -2.93
C VAL A 61 10.08 4.29 -3.22
N THR A 62 10.35 4.60 -4.48
CA THR A 62 10.73 5.95 -4.92
C THR A 62 10.02 6.32 -6.21
N SER A 63 10.18 7.57 -6.68
CA SER A 63 9.61 8.02 -7.94
C SER A 63 10.44 7.60 -9.15
N ASP A 64 10.57 6.29 -9.33
CA ASP A 64 11.35 5.62 -10.38
C ASP A 64 10.50 5.15 -11.56
N GLY A 65 9.19 5.42 -11.53
CA GLY A 65 8.24 4.98 -12.55
C GLY A 65 7.80 3.52 -12.42
N ALA A 66 8.24 2.81 -11.37
CA ALA A 66 7.75 1.46 -11.11
C ALA A 66 6.37 1.47 -10.44
N VAL A 67 5.61 0.40 -10.70
CA VAL A 67 4.43 0.05 -9.93
C VAL A 67 4.78 -1.17 -9.09
N TYR A 68 4.57 -1.03 -7.79
CA TYR A 68 4.88 -2.03 -6.78
C TYR A 68 3.61 -2.77 -6.39
N CYS A 69 3.67 -4.10 -6.36
CA CYS A 69 2.52 -4.93 -5.99
C CYS A 69 2.72 -5.56 -4.61
N TYR A 70 1.66 -5.49 -3.80
CA TYR A 70 1.62 -5.97 -2.43
C TYR A 70 0.50 -7.01 -2.26
N ASP A 71 0.86 -8.21 -1.84
CA ASP A 71 -0.06 -9.32 -1.57
C ASP A 71 0.49 -10.21 -0.44
N ASN A 72 -0.05 -11.43 -0.30
CA ASN A 72 0.36 -12.40 0.73
C ASN A 72 0.34 -11.80 2.13
N PHE A 73 -0.69 -10.98 2.39
CA PHE A 73 -0.87 -10.32 3.66
C PHE A 73 -0.99 -11.34 4.79
N VAL A 74 -0.58 -10.94 5.99
CA VAL A 74 -0.67 -11.76 7.20
C VAL A 74 -1.58 -11.09 8.24
N ASP A 75 -2.16 -11.91 9.10
CA ASP A 75 -2.92 -11.48 10.27
C ASP A 75 -1.98 -11.11 11.44
N PRO A 76 -2.51 -10.62 12.57
CA PRO A 76 -1.69 -10.26 13.74
C PRO A 76 -0.91 -11.44 14.37
N LEU A 77 -1.23 -12.68 14.02
CA LEU A 77 -0.51 -13.89 14.45
C LEU A 77 0.51 -14.36 13.41
N GLY A 78 0.70 -13.59 12.33
CA GLY A 78 1.59 -13.92 11.22
C GLY A 78 1.04 -15.01 10.30
N GLN A 79 -0.24 -15.37 10.38
CA GLN A 79 -0.86 -16.35 9.51
C GLN A 79 -1.34 -15.71 8.20
N PRO A 80 -1.36 -16.43 7.06
CA PRO A 80 -1.86 -15.89 5.81
C PRO A 80 -3.30 -15.34 5.92
N ALA A 81 -3.46 -14.06 5.59
CA ALA A 81 -4.74 -13.38 5.50
C ALA A 81 -5.31 -13.54 4.08
N PHE A 82 -6.34 -14.39 3.94
CA PHE A 82 -7.05 -14.58 2.68
C PHE A 82 -7.89 -13.36 2.33
N THR A 83 -7.35 -12.48 1.50
CA THR A 83 -7.94 -11.18 1.16
C THR A 83 -8.65 -11.18 -0.19
N GLY A 84 -8.28 -12.05 -1.12
CA GLY A 84 -8.87 -12.09 -2.47
C GLY A 84 -8.57 -10.84 -3.32
N TYR A 85 -7.59 -10.03 -2.90
CA TYR A 85 -7.12 -8.84 -3.61
C TYR A 85 -5.61 -8.64 -3.39
N TYR A 86 -5.00 -7.80 -4.22
CA TYR A 86 -3.69 -7.22 -3.99
C TYR A 86 -3.77 -5.69 -4.02
N VAL A 87 -2.71 -5.03 -3.60
CA VAL A 87 -2.58 -3.57 -3.58
C VAL A 87 -1.45 -3.15 -4.51
N LEU A 88 -1.70 -2.18 -5.37
CA LEU A 88 -0.68 -1.51 -6.16
C LEU A 88 -0.32 -0.18 -5.53
N ILE A 89 0.97 0.15 -5.54
CA ILE A 89 1.49 1.45 -5.10
C ILE A 89 2.46 1.95 -6.16
N THR A 90 2.39 3.23 -6.48
CA THR A 90 3.44 3.94 -7.23
C THR A 90 3.64 5.34 -6.68
N MET A 91 4.82 5.91 -6.91
CA MET A 91 5.14 7.28 -6.55
C MET A 91 5.39 8.10 -7.82
N PRO A 92 4.38 8.81 -8.37
CA PRO A 92 4.59 9.68 -9.52
C PRO A 92 5.62 10.80 -9.25
N SER A 93 5.79 11.18 -7.97
CA SER A 93 6.80 12.13 -7.52
C SER A 93 7.25 11.80 -6.09
N ALA A 94 8.31 12.46 -5.61
CA ALA A 94 8.78 12.32 -4.23
C ALA A 94 7.74 12.73 -3.15
N THR A 95 6.66 13.41 -3.54
CA THR A 95 5.60 13.90 -2.64
C THR A 95 4.21 13.46 -3.09
N THR A 96 4.11 12.56 -4.08
CA THR A 96 2.83 12.06 -4.60
C THR A 96 2.86 10.55 -4.59
N LEU A 97 1.80 9.95 -4.05
CA LEU A 97 1.60 8.51 -4.00
C LEU A 97 0.26 8.19 -4.67
N GLU A 98 0.22 7.13 -5.45
CA GLU A 98 -1.02 6.52 -5.91
C GLU A 98 -1.13 5.10 -5.36
N ILE A 99 -2.34 4.74 -4.93
CA ILE A 99 -2.64 3.40 -4.41
C ILE A 99 -3.93 2.87 -5.04
N GLU A 100 -3.94 1.59 -5.37
CA GLU A 100 -5.10 0.91 -5.95
C GLU A 100 -5.28 -0.47 -5.32
N ARG A 101 -6.53 -0.82 -5.01
CA ARG A 101 -6.90 -2.21 -4.67
C ARG A 101 -7.40 -2.91 -5.92
N VAL A 102 -6.83 -4.07 -6.23
CA VAL A 102 -7.23 -4.90 -7.37
C VAL A 102 -7.86 -6.21 -6.88
N ASN A 103 -9.08 -6.50 -7.30
CA ASN A 103 -9.90 -7.64 -6.83
C ASN A 103 -9.47 -8.99 -7.44
N THR A 104 -8.22 -9.39 -7.20
CA THR A 104 -7.67 -10.70 -7.56
C THR A 104 -6.65 -11.15 -6.50
N ALA A 105 -6.60 -12.44 -6.21
CA ALA A 105 -5.95 -12.95 -5.00
C ALA A 105 -4.43 -12.76 -4.91
N ASN A 106 -3.73 -12.52 -6.01
CA ASN A 106 -2.28 -12.38 -6.01
C ASN A 106 -1.80 -11.44 -7.11
N CYS A 107 -0.59 -10.92 -6.91
CA CYS A 107 0.11 -10.05 -7.84
C CYS A 107 0.34 -10.69 -9.21
N GLY A 108 0.42 -12.03 -9.30
CA GLY A 108 0.77 -12.71 -10.54
C GLY A 108 2.11 -12.23 -11.11
N GLY A 109 2.25 -12.26 -12.43
CA GLY A 109 3.42 -11.71 -13.13
C GLY A 109 3.26 -10.22 -13.43
N GLY A 110 4.22 -9.41 -13.01
CA GLY A 110 4.33 -8.01 -13.46
C GLY A 110 4.87 -7.89 -14.90
N PRO A 111 5.07 -6.66 -15.41
CA PRO A 111 4.83 -5.37 -14.72
C PRO A 111 3.35 -5.04 -14.58
N TRP A 112 3.02 -4.28 -13.54
CA TRP A 112 1.66 -3.78 -13.28
C TRP A 112 1.51 -2.33 -13.76
N SER A 113 0.26 -1.88 -13.85
CA SER A 113 -0.11 -0.52 -14.22
C SER A 113 -1.27 -0.05 -13.34
N MET A 114 -1.25 1.22 -12.94
CA MET A 114 -2.39 1.82 -12.27
C MET A 114 -3.56 1.99 -13.25
N SER A 115 -4.77 1.75 -12.79
CA SER A 115 -6.01 2.01 -13.51
C SER A 115 -6.63 3.35 -13.08
N GLY A 116 -7.78 3.70 -13.67
CA GLY A 116 -8.57 4.86 -13.24
C GLY A 116 -9.18 4.73 -11.83
N ASN A 117 -9.01 3.60 -11.15
CA ASN A 117 -9.45 3.40 -9.76
C ASN A 117 -8.40 3.80 -8.72
N ALA A 118 -7.20 4.19 -9.16
CA ALA A 118 -6.16 4.66 -8.26
C ALA A 118 -6.59 5.90 -7.47
N VAL A 119 -6.16 5.96 -6.22
CA VAL A 119 -6.41 7.09 -5.33
C VAL A 119 -5.09 7.79 -5.05
N THR A 120 -5.06 9.11 -5.25
CA THR A 120 -3.85 9.93 -5.10
C THR A 120 -3.78 10.57 -3.70
N PHE A 121 -2.59 10.50 -3.12
CA PHE A 121 -2.23 11.09 -1.84
C PHE A 121 -0.97 11.96 -1.98
N GLN A 122 -0.76 12.85 -1.01
CA GLN A 122 0.38 13.76 -0.93
C GLN A 122 0.98 13.77 0.48
N ARG A 123 2.22 14.27 0.60
CA ARG A 123 2.88 14.56 1.88
C ARG A 123 3.56 15.92 1.84
#